data_AF-A0A804HWC9-F1
#
_entry.id   AF-A0A804HWC9-F1
#
_cell.length_a   1.000
_cell.length_b   1.000
_cell.length_c   1.000
_cell.angle_alpha   90.00
_cell.angle_beta   90.00
_cell.angle_gamma   90.00
#
_symmetry.space_group_name_H-M   'P 1'
#
loop_
_entity.id
_entity.type
_entity.pdbx_description
1 polymer ?
#
loop_
_entity_poly.entity_id
_entity_poly.type
_entity_poly.pdbx_seq_one_letter_code
_entity_poly.pdbx_strand_id
1 'polypeptide(L)'
;MKGMKGFAGLVARSYFSGRTPKPNPSLFRGRSGCYLHSSCRAISSSYFSLSLRNQWPFVRNPSESWVSAPWIGLGEQRRGMFIQTQSTPNPLSLMFYPGKSVMEVGSADFPNARTAMTSPLAKSLFGIDGVTRVFFGSDFVTVTKSEDASWDFLKPEIFAAIMDFYSSGKPLFLESNVAASMDTAIHERLLR
;
A
#
# COMPACT_ATOMS: atom_id res chain seq x y z
N MET A 1 43.11 29.26 -45.76
CA MET A 1 42.16 30.41 -45.85
C MET A 1 40.87 30.03 -45.15
N LYS A 2 40.33 30.95 -44.34
CA LYS A 2 39.12 30.89 -43.49
C LYS A 2 39.27 30.01 -42.23
N GLY A 3 39.00 30.46 -41.01
CA GLY A 3 38.45 31.72 -40.52
C GLY A 3 38.08 31.54 -39.04
N MET A 4 38.28 32.58 -38.23
CA MET A 4 38.16 32.62 -36.77
C MET A 4 36.73 32.45 -36.21
N LYS A 5 36.65 32.22 -34.88
CA LYS A 5 35.71 32.76 -33.83
C LYS A 5 35.55 31.68 -32.73
N GLY A 6 35.80 31.84 -31.43
CA GLY A 6 35.98 33.01 -30.57
C GLY A 6 34.70 33.34 -29.79
N PHE A 7 34.46 32.72 -28.62
CA PHE A 7 33.58 33.15 -27.50
C PHE A 7 33.97 32.30 -26.27
N ALA A 8 34.63 32.77 -25.21
CA ALA A 8 34.28 33.82 -24.23
C ALA A 8 32.96 33.52 -23.49
N GLY A 9 33.05 33.08 -22.22
CA GLY A 9 31.91 32.80 -21.36
C GLY A 9 32.31 32.31 -19.97
N LEU A 10 33.11 33.12 -19.27
CA LEU A 10 33.56 32.92 -17.90
C LEU A 10 32.50 33.55 -16.97
N VAL A 11 31.78 32.75 -16.18
CA VAL A 11 31.04 33.26 -15.01
C VAL A 11 31.25 32.31 -13.85
N ALA A 12 32.19 32.71 -12.99
CA ALA A 12 32.26 32.27 -11.62
C ALA A 12 31.09 32.88 -10.84
N ARG A 13 30.45 32.11 -9.96
CA ARG A 13 29.76 32.71 -8.80
C ARG A 13 29.85 31.80 -7.58
N SER A 14 30.62 32.32 -6.64
CA SER A 14 30.96 31.79 -5.33
C SER A 14 29.76 31.81 -4.37
N TYR A 15 29.74 30.81 -3.50
CA TYR A 15 29.29 30.78 -2.11
C TYR A 15 28.42 31.92 -1.56
N PHE A 16 27.26 31.57 -1.00
CA PHE A 16 26.78 32.22 0.22
C PHE A 16 26.10 31.22 1.16
N SER A 17 26.81 30.93 2.25
CA SER A 17 26.28 30.29 3.45
C SER A 17 25.22 31.17 4.11
N GLY A 18 24.14 30.55 4.59
CA GLY A 18 23.16 31.19 5.45
C GLY A 18 22.40 30.18 6.29
N ARG A 19 22.96 29.81 7.45
CA ARG A 19 22.24 29.20 8.58
C ARG A 19 21.48 30.30 9.32
N THR A 20 20.23 30.06 9.73
CA THR A 20 19.67 30.51 11.02
C THR A 20 18.43 29.69 11.42
N PRO A 21 18.05 29.63 12.72
CA PRO A 21 17.27 28.55 13.32
C PRO A 21 15.81 28.90 13.72
N LYS A 22 15.03 27.82 13.98
CA LYS A 22 13.76 27.57 14.71
C LYS A 22 12.97 28.74 15.38
N PRO A 23 11.66 28.53 15.62
CA PRO A 23 11.29 28.21 17.02
C PRO A 23 10.28 27.04 17.18
N ASN A 24 10.54 26.25 18.22
CA ASN A 24 9.58 25.37 18.91
C ASN A 24 8.67 26.21 19.82
N PRO A 25 7.40 25.84 20.00
CA PRO A 25 6.66 26.17 21.21
C PRO A 25 6.47 24.91 22.06
N SER A 26 7.32 24.75 23.08
CA SER A 26 6.99 23.92 24.25
C SER A 26 6.43 24.80 25.35
N LEU A 27 5.46 24.25 26.09
CA LEU A 27 5.11 24.59 27.48
C LEU A 27 4.34 25.90 27.69
N PHE A 28 3.02 25.77 27.82
CA PHE A 28 2.31 26.44 28.90
C PHE A 28 1.74 25.42 29.87
N ARG A 29 2.27 25.51 31.09
CA ARG A 29 1.87 24.83 32.30
C ARG A 29 0.78 25.70 32.94
N GLY A 30 -0.41 25.14 33.12
CA GLY A 30 -1.50 25.75 33.91
C GLY A 30 -2.05 24.72 34.88
N ARG A 31 -1.79 24.94 36.16
CA ARG A 31 -2.08 24.07 37.31
C ARG A 31 -3.08 24.84 38.20
N SER A 32 -3.91 24.09 38.95
CA SER A 32 -4.82 24.50 40.06
C SER A 32 -6.30 24.63 39.64
N GLY A 33 -7.29 24.09 40.36
CA GLY A 33 -7.28 23.38 41.63
C GLY A 33 -8.70 23.03 42.14
N CYS A 34 -8.70 22.18 43.17
CA CYS A 34 -9.57 22.16 44.36
C CYS A 34 -11.03 21.67 44.28
N TYR A 35 -11.30 20.76 45.23
CA TYR A 35 -12.53 20.06 45.58
C TYR A 35 -13.45 20.87 46.51
N LEU A 36 -14.57 20.21 46.90
CA LEU A 36 -15.58 20.50 47.95
C LEU A 36 -16.81 21.26 47.42
N HIS A 37 -18.06 20.93 47.76
CA HIS A 37 -18.61 20.15 48.88
C HIS A 37 -20.08 19.78 48.58
N SER A 38 -20.59 18.71 49.23
CA SER A 38 -21.91 18.64 49.88
C SER A 38 -23.21 18.87 49.08
N SER A 39 -24.35 18.25 49.40
CA SER A 39 -24.71 17.03 50.13
C SER A 39 -26.20 16.81 49.85
N CYS A 40 -26.57 15.52 49.78
CA CYS A 40 -27.81 14.90 50.27
C CYS A 40 -29.11 15.73 50.33
N ARG A 41 -30.16 15.23 49.66
CA ARG A 41 -31.46 14.96 50.30
C ARG A 41 -32.19 13.81 49.60
N ALA A 42 -32.47 12.78 50.40
CA ALA A 42 -33.28 11.62 50.10
C ALA A 42 -34.78 11.94 50.29
N ILE A 43 -35.63 11.14 49.64
CA ILE A 43 -36.93 10.55 50.08
C ILE A 43 -37.23 9.53 48.95
N SER A 44 -36.92 8.24 49.11
CA SER A 44 -37.59 7.19 49.90
C SER A 44 -38.96 6.74 49.38
N SER A 45 -39.09 5.42 49.31
CA SER A 45 -40.29 4.58 49.23
C SER A 45 -40.80 4.25 47.82
N SER A 46 -41.06 3.01 47.41
CA SER A 46 -40.88 1.67 47.99
C SER A 46 -41.29 0.64 46.93
N TYR A 47 -40.53 -0.45 46.85
CA TYR A 47 -40.92 -1.82 46.47
C TYR A 47 -41.94 -2.05 45.34
N PHE A 48 -41.46 -2.64 44.22
CA PHE A 48 -42.18 -3.76 43.62
C PHE A 48 -41.21 -4.76 42.94
N SER A 49 -41.02 -5.86 43.65
CA SER A 49 -40.89 -7.26 43.22
C SER A 49 -39.96 -7.66 42.07
N LEU A 50 -38.97 -8.48 42.47
CA LEU A 50 -38.21 -9.41 41.65
C LEU A 50 -39.11 -10.31 40.78
N SER A 51 -38.69 -10.51 39.53
CA SER A 51 -38.75 -11.82 38.87
C SER A 51 -37.59 -11.96 37.88
N LEU A 52 -36.46 -12.47 38.38
CA LEU A 52 -35.37 -13.02 37.59
C LEU A 52 -35.64 -14.52 37.40
N ARG A 53 -36.05 -14.90 36.18
CA ARG A 53 -36.11 -16.26 35.65
C ARG A 53 -36.05 -16.06 34.12
N ASN A 54 -35.10 -16.57 33.36
CA ASN A 54 -34.58 -17.92 33.27
C ASN A 54 -33.04 -17.86 33.16
N GLN A 55 -32.27 -18.39 34.11
CA GLN A 55 -32.01 -19.82 34.29
C GLN A 55 -31.45 -20.48 33.02
N TRP A 56 -30.17 -20.23 32.77
CA TRP A 56 -29.31 -21.10 31.99
C TRP A 56 -29.12 -22.42 32.77
N PRO A 57 -29.45 -23.60 32.23
CA PRO A 57 -29.23 -24.83 32.97
C PRO A 57 -27.76 -25.22 32.85
N PHE A 58 -27.00 -25.00 33.93
CA PHE A 58 -25.91 -25.89 34.27
C PHE A 58 -26.54 -27.14 34.91
N VAL A 59 -26.72 -28.19 34.14
CA VAL A 59 -26.92 -29.55 34.68
C VAL A 59 -25.81 -30.42 34.13
N ARG A 60 -24.97 -30.90 35.05
CA ARG A 60 -24.08 -32.04 34.88
C ARG A 60 -24.93 -33.29 34.68
N ASN A 61 -24.65 -34.06 33.64
CA ASN A 61 -24.58 -35.51 33.80
C ASN A 61 -23.52 -36.10 32.83
N PRO A 62 -22.70 -37.07 33.27
CA PRO A 62 -21.59 -37.60 32.50
C PRO A 62 -21.88 -39.04 32.05
N SER A 63 -22.14 -39.25 30.75
CA SER A 63 -21.95 -40.54 30.07
C SER A 63 -22.40 -40.45 28.61
N GLU A 64 -21.83 -39.55 27.82
CA GLU A 64 -21.98 -39.65 26.37
C GLU A 64 -20.63 -39.45 25.71
N SER A 65 -20.28 -40.47 24.93
CA SER A 65 -19.10 -40.63 24.10
C SER A 65 -18.75 -39.34 23.37
N TRP A 66 -17.47 -39.00 23.44
CA TRP A 66 -16.80 -37.93 22.71
C TRP A 66 -17.00 -38.08 21.19
N VAL A 67 -18.14 -37.64 20.68
CA VAL A 67 -18.28 -37.36 19.26
C VAL A 67 -17.47 -36.09 19.05
N SER A 68 -16.33 -36.27 18.39
CA SER A 68 -15.43 -35.19 17.99
C SER A 68 -16.26 -34.09 17.35
N ALA A 69 -16.49 -32.99 18.08
CA ALA A 69 -16.89 -31.75 17.47
C ALA A 69 -15.80 -31.46 16.43
N PRO A 70 -16.10 -31.48 15.12
CA PRO A 70 -15.10 -31.18 14.11
C PRO A 70 -14.74 -29.72 14.37
N TRP A 71 -13.54 -29.56 14.90
CA TRP A 71 -12.91 -28.28 15.18
C TRP A 71 -13.29 -27.30 14.10
N ILE A 72 -14.00 -26.26 14.52
CA ILE A 72 -14.16 -24.97 13.89
C ILE A 72 -13.20 -24.86 12.71
N GLY A 73 -13.72 -25.13 11.52
CA GLY A 73 -13.09 -24.69 10.29
C GLY A 73 -13.15 -23.18 10.29
N LEU A 74 -12.28 -22.54 11.07
CA LEU A 74 -11.72 -21.25 10.73
C LEU A 74 -11.04 -21.52 9.39
N GLY A 75 -11.85 -21.49 8.33
CA GLY A 75 -11.38 -21.44 6.96
C GLY A 75 -10.28 -20.41 7.00
N GLU A 76 -9.07 -20.88 6.69
CA GLU A 76 -7.85 -20.11 6.71
C GLU A 76 -8.23 -18.73 6.24
N GLN A 77 -8.25 -17.79 7.17
CA GLN A 77 -8.37 -16.39 6.84
C GLN A 77 -7.07 -16.13 6.10
N ARG A 78 -7.03 -16.46 4.80
CA ARG A 78 -5.98 -16.11 3.84
C ARG A 78 -6.06 -14.60 3.67
N ARG A 79 -5.81 -13.92 4.78
CA ARG A 79 -5.92 -12.50 4.92
C ARG A 79 -4.69 -11.93 4.28
N GLY A 80 -4.90 -11.43 3.08
CA GLY A 80 -4.14 -10.33 2.52
C GLY A 80 -2.71 -10.70 2.19
N MET A 81 -2.45 -10.82 0.90
CA MET A 81 -1.14 -10.50 0.37
C MET A 81 -0.67 -9.15 0.91
N PHE A 82 0.47 -9.11 1.61
CA PHE A 82 1.02 -7.88 2.17
C PHE A 82 1.93 -7.19 1.15
N ILE A 83 1.53 -6.00 0.72
CA ILE A 83 2.29 -5.20 -0.25
C ILE A 83 3.13 -4.18 0.52
N GLN A 84 4.46 -4.24 0.36
CA GLN A 84 5.36 -3.24 0.93
C GLN A 84 5.53 -2.06 -0.03
N THR A 85 5.78 -0.86 0.49
CA THR A 85 6.06 0.32 -0.34
C THR A 85 7.43 0.90 -0.03
N GLN A 86 8.18 1.29 -1.05
CA GLN A 86 9.43 2.06 -0.88
C GLN A 86 9.39 3.37 -1.66
N SER A 87 9.88 4.42 -1.02
CA SER A 87 10.08 5.73 -1.64
C SER A 87 11.21 5.69 -2.65
N THR A 88 11.00 6.33 -3.80
CA THR A 88 12.05 6.54 -4.80
C THR A 88 12.62 7.96 -4.64
N PRO A 89 13.80 8.28 -5.22
CA PRO A 89 14.27 9.66 -5.28
C PRO A 89 13.31 10.62 -6.03
N ASN A 90 12.37 10.08 -6.82
CA ASN A 90 11.32 10.85 -7.46
C ASN A 90 10.05 10.89 -6.55
N PRO A 91 9.63 12.05 -6.03
CA PRO A 91 8.44 12.15 -5.17
C PRO A 91 7.12 11.77 -5.88
N LEU A 92 7.10 11.83 -7.21
CA LEU A 92 5.96 11.43 -8.03
C LEU A 92 5.91 9.93 -8.28
N SER A 93 6.94 9.15 -7.90
CA SER A 93 6.99 7.72 -8.13
C SER A 93 7.17 6.92 -6.83
N LEU A 94 6.41 5.84 -6.70
CA LEU A 94 6.47 4.94 -5.56
C LEU A 94 6.59 3.49 -6.02
N MET A 95 7.41 2.71 -5.34
CA MET A 95 7.59 1.27 -5.61
C MET A 95 6.72 0.44 -4.68
N PHE A 96 6.03 -0.54 -5.25
CA PHE A 96 5.13 -1.47 -4.58
C PHE A 96 5.68 -2.89 -4.73
N TYR A 97 5.89 -3.58 -3.61
CA TYR A 97 6.47 -4.92 -3.54
C TYR A 97 5.40 -5.92 -3.12
N PRO A 98 4.80 -6.66 -4.07
CA PRO A 98 3.79 -7.67 -3.79
C PRO A 98 4.28 -8.85 -2.92
N GLY A 99 5.58 -9.06 -2.77
CA GLY A 99 6.14 -10.26 -2.15
C GLY A 99 6.07 -11.51 -3.05
N LYS A 100 5.76 -11.31 -4.33
CA LYS A 100 5.82 -12.31 -5.41
C LYS A 100 6.57 -11.70 -6.58
N SER A 101 7.19 -12.56 -7.40
CA SER A 101 7.77 -12.09 -8.67
C SER A 101 6.65 -11.52 -9.54
N VAL A 102 6.89 -10.33 -10.05
CA VAL A 102 6.06 -9.65 -11.05
C VAL A 102 6.52 -10.10 -12.42
N MET A 103 7.79 -9.90 -12.76
CA MET A 103 8.37 -10.36 -14.03
C MET A 103 9.45 -11.41 -13.79
N GLU A 104 9.35 -12.53 -14.50
CA GLU A 104 10.37 -13.59 -14.43
C GLU A 104 11.66 -13.18 -15.15
N VAL A 105 11.54 -12.49 -16.29
CA VAL A 105 12.67 -12.05 -17.12
C VAL A 105 12.41 -10.65 -17.64
N GLY A 106 13.43 -9.79 -17.52
CA GLY A 106 13.41 -8.43 -18.05
C GLY A 106 12.59 -7.45 -17.22
N SER A 107 12.12 -6.40 -17.88
CA SER A 107 11.26 -5.35 -17.34
C SER A 107 10.31 -4.85 -18.40
N ALA A 108 9.19 -4.24 -17.98
CA ALA A 108 8.20 -3.70 -18.90
C ALA A 108 7.80 -2.29 -18.45
N ASP A 109 7.80 -1.34 -19.38
CA ASP A 109 7.41 0.03 -19.12
C ASP A 109 6.13 0.41 -19.86
N PHE A 110 5.25 1.11 -19.14
CA PHE A 110 3.96 1.54 -19.65
C PHE A 110 3.82 3.05 -19.46
N PRO A 111 4.27 3.87 -20.43
CA PRO A 111 4.20 5.33 -20.34
C PRO A 111 2.80 5.90 -20.59
N ASN A 112 1.84 5.09 -21.05
CA ASN A 112 0.47 5.53 -21.32
C ASN A 112 -0.53 4.37 -21.20
N ALA A 113 -1.82 4.70 -21.09
CA ALA A 113 -2.89 3.71 -20.96
C ALA A 113 -3.01 2.77 -22.17
N ARG A 114 -2.58 3.20 -23.37
CA ARG A 114 -2.64 2.37 -24.58
C ARG A 114 -1.64 1.21 -24.52
N THR A 115 -0.40 1.46 -24.08
CA THR A 115 0.59 0.39 -23.89
C THR A 115 0.21 -0.53 -22.73
N ALA A 116 -0.48 -0.01 -21.71
CA ALA A 116 -0.97 -0.80 -20.57
C ALA A 116 -2.00 -1.87 -20.94
N MET A 117 -2.68 -1.76 -22.09
CA MET A 117 -3.69 -2.73 -22.53
C MET A 117 -3.12 -4.14 -22.76
N THR A 118 -1.79 -4.27 -22.90
CA THR A 118 -1.11 -5.56 -23.08
C THR A 118 -1.05 -6.39 -21.79
N SER A 119 -1.24 -5.75 -20.63
CA SER A 119 -1.20 -6.38 -19.31
C SER A 119 -2.49 -6.11 -18.53
N PRO A 120 -3.21 -7.13 -18.04
CA PRO A 120 -4.38 -6.94 -17.19
C PRO A 120 -4.08 -6.13 -15.91
N LEU A 121 -2.91 -6.34 -15.29
CA LEU A 121 -2.49 -5.60 -14.10
C LEU A 121 -2.24 -4.12 -14.44
N ALA A 122 -1.48 -3.83 -15.50
CA ALA A 122 -1.19 -2.46 -15.90
C ALA A 122 -2.49 -1.72 -16.27
N LYS A 123 -3.39 -2.38 -17.01
CA LYS A 123 -4.71 -1.83 -17.35
C LYS A 123 -5.51 -1.44 -16.11
N SER A 124 -5.56 -2.29 -15.08
CA SER A 124 -6.26 -1.98 -13.83
C SER A 124 -5.64 -0.79 -13.10
N LEU A 125 -4.30 -0.70 -13.07
CA LEU A 125 -3.59 0.42 -12.44
C LEU A 125 -3.81 1.75 -13.17
N PHE A 126 -3.85 1.73 -14.51
CA PHE A 126 -4.16 2.91 -15.31
C PHE A 126 -5.63 3.33 -15.25
N GLY A 127 -6.52 2.46 -14.76
CA GLY A 127 -7.91 2.81 -14.47
C GLY A 127 -8.08 3.68 -13.22
N ILE A 128 -7.03 3.82 -12.41
CA ILE A 128 -7.01 4.67 -11.22
C ILE A 128 -6.70 6.11 -11.63
N ASP A 129 -7.58 7.04 -11.26
CA ASP A 129 -7.41 8.45 -11.57
C ASP A 129 -6.13 9.03 -10.94
N GLY A 130 -5.28 9.61 -11.77
CA GLY A 130 -4.00 10.20 -11.35
C GLY A 130 -2.78 9.30 -11.54
N VAL A 131 -2.92 8.07 -12.04
CA VAL A 131 -1.78 7.26 -12.48
C VAL A 131 -1.35 7.66 -13.90
N THR A 132 -0.07 8.00 -14.07
CA THR A 132 0.47 8.49 -15.37
C THR A 132 1.41 7.49 -16.02
N ARG A 133 2.16 6.72 -15.24
CA ARG A 133 3.10 5.71 -15.75
C ARG A 133 3.17 4.52 -14.81
N VAL A 134 3.31 3.33 -15.36
CA VAL A 134 3.54 2.09 -14.61
C VAL A 134 4.78 1.41 -15.17
N PHE A 135 5.60 0.84 -14.28
CA PHE A 135 6.77 0.05 -14.65
C PHE A 135 6.82 -1.23 -13.84
N PHE A 136 7.08 -2.35 -14.50
CA PHE A 136 7.25 -3.65 -13.88
C PHE A 136 8.73 -4.02 -13.86
N GLY A 137 9.24 -4.29 -12.65
CA GLY A 137 10.52 -4.95 -12.42
C GLY A 137 10.35 -6.42 -12.08
N SER A 138 11.42 -7.05 -11.59
CA SER A 138 11.40 -8.46 -11.21
C SER A 138 10.40 -8.76 -10.10
N ASP A 139 10.42 -7.97 -9.03
CA ASP A 139 9.66 -8.21 -7.78
C ASP A 139 8.83 -7.00 -7.34
N PHE A 140 8.79 -5.96 -8.17
CA PHE A 140 8.17 -4.68 -7.83
C PHE A 140 7.42 -4.07 -8.99
N VAL A 141 6.43 -3.26 -8.64
CA VAL A 141 5.70 -2.38 -9.55
C VAL A 141 5.96 -0.95 -9.13
N THR A 142 6.49 -0.13 -10.03
CA THR A 142 6.61 1.31 -9.82
C THR A 142 5.42 2.00 -10.46
N VAL A 143 4.74 2.84 -9.68
CA VAL A 143 3.66 3.70 -10.18
C VAL A 143 4.12 5.15 -10.09
N THR A 144 3.96 5.89 -11.17
CA THR A 144 4.13 7.34 -11.21
C THR A 144 2.75 7.98 -11.23
N LYS A 145 2.56 8.97 -10.36
CA LYS A 145 1.32 9.75 -10.29
C LYS A 145 1.43 11.09 -11.04
N SER A 146 0.30 11.72 -11.30
CA SER A 146 0.23 13.13 -11.69
C SER A 146 0.58 14.05 -10.52
N GLU A 147 0.88 15.31 -10.82
CA GLU A 147 1.22 16.30 -9.80
C GLU A 147 0.00 16.61 -8.90
N ASP A 148 -1.20 16.60 -9.47
CA ASP A 148 -2.45 16.93 -8.78
C ASP A 148 -2.99 15.81 -7.86
N ALA A 149 -2.56 14.57 -8.05
CA ALA A 149 -3.05 13.43 -7.28
C ALA A 149 -2.32 13.28 -5.92
N SER A 150 -3.03 12.86 -4.86
CA SER A 150 -2.39 12.54 -3.57
C SER A 150 -2.16 11.04 -3.38
N TRP A 151 -1.01 10.69 -2.80
CA TRP A 151 -0.68 9.32 -2.42
C TRP A 151 -1.62 8.72 -1.39
N ASP A 152 -2.30 9.54 -0.57
CA ASP A 152 -3.23 9.07 0.46
C ASP A 152 -4.44 8.35 -0.13
N PHE A 153 -4.89 8.78 -1.32
CA PHE A 153 -6.00 8.16 -2.07
C PHE A 153 -5.49 7.09 -3.04
N LEU A 154 -4.35 7.32 -3.69
CA LEU A 154 -3.81 6.36 -4.66
C LEU A 154 -3.38 5.04 -4.03
N LYS A 155 -2.75 5.06 -2.85
CA LYS A 155 -2.25 3.84 -2.20
C LYS A 155 -3.34 2.78 -1.96
N PRO A 156 -4.48 3.08 -1.30
CA PRO A 156 -5.51 2.07 -1.10
C PRO A 156 -6.07 1.50 -2.41
N GLU A 157 -6.21 2.33 -3.45
CA GLU A 157 -6.68 1.89 -4.77
C GLU A 157 -5.66 0.98 -5.48
N ILE A 158 -4.38 1.36 -5.47
CA ILE A 158 -3.29 0.56 -6.06
C ILE A 158 -3.18 -0.78 -5.34
N PHE A 159 -3.27 -0.79 -4.01
CA PHE A 159 -3.27 -2.04 -3.24
C PHE A 159 -4.45 -2.94 -3.62
N ALA A 160 -5.65 -2.39 -3.74
CA ALA A 160 -6.83 -3.14 -4.16
C ALA A 160 -6.63 -3.76 -5.56
N ALA A 161 -6.12 -2.98 -6.53
CA ALA A 161 -5.88 -3.46 -7.89
C ALA A 161 -4.84 -4.59 -7.95
N ILE A 162 -3.73 -4.46 -7.21
CA ILE A 162 -2.69 -5.50 -7.16
C ILE A 162 -3.24 -6.77 -6.49
N MET A 163 -3.93 -6.64 -5.35
CA MET A 163 -4.51 -7.79 -4.65
C MET A 163 -5.56 -8.52 -5.50
N ASP A 164 -6.43 -7.80 -6.19
CA ASP A 164 -7.44 -8.38 -7.09
C ASP A 164 -6.79 -9.16 -8.23
N PHE A 165 -5.76 -8.59 -8.87
CA PHE A 165 -5.02 -9.27 -9.93
C PHE A 165 -4.44 -10.61 -9.46
N TYR A 166 -3.68 -10.61 -8.36
CA TYR A 166 -3.06 -11.82 -7.84
C TYR A 166 -4.06 -12.83 -7.25
N SER A 167 -5.23 -12.38 -6.81
CA SER A 167 -6.32 -13.25 -6.35
C SER A 167 -7.08 -13.88 -7.52
N SER A 168 -7.18 -13.16 -8.65
CA SER A 168 -7.87 -13.63 -9.84
C SER A 168 -7.07 -14.67 -10.66
N GLY A 169 -5.75 -14.76 -10.47
CA GLY A 169 -4.89 -15.69 -11.19
C GLY A 169 -4.77 -15.43 -12.69
N LYS A 170 -5.12 -14.22 -13.15
CA LYS A 170 -4.99 -13.80 -14.55
C LYS A 170 -3.51 -13.77 -14.98
N PRO A 171 -3.20 -14.04 -16.26
CA PRO A 171 -1.83 -13.88 -16.75
C PRO A 171 -1.40 -12.42 -16.71
N LEU A 172 -0.10 -12.17 -16.50
CA LEU A 172 0.44 -10.81 -16.47
C LEU A 172 0.38 -10.12 -17.83
N PHE A 173 0.58 -10.87 -18.91
CA PHE A 173 0.50 -10.39 -20.29
C PHE A 173 -0.54 -11.19 -21.06
N LEU A 174 -1.26 -10.53 -21.96
CA LEU A 174 -2.16 -11.21 -22.89
C LEU A 174 -1.33 -11.93 -23.98
N GLU A 175 -1.74 -13.14 -24.36
CA GLU A 175 -1.03 -14.10 -25.23
C GLU A 175 -0.41 -13.48 -26.51
N SER A 176 -1.02 -12.42 -27.05
CA SER A 176 -0.54 -11.74 -28.26
C SER A 176 0.79 -10.98 -28.07
N ASN A 177 1.29 -10.80 -26.84
CA ASN A 177 2.48 -9.98 -26.56
C ASN A 177 3.68 -10.78 -26.00
N VAL A 178 3.46 -12.00 -25.48
CA VAL A 178 4.53 -12.83 -24.89
C VAL A 178 5.58 -13.25 -25.93
N ALA A 179 5.17 -13.39 -27.19
CA ALA A 179 6.08 -13.74 -28.28
C ALA A 179 7.14 -12.67 -28.59
N ALA A 180 6.94 -11.40 -28.19
CA ALA A 180 7.85 -10.30 -28.51
C ALA A 180 8.98 -10.11 -27.48
N SER A 181 8.82 -10.56 -26.23
CA SER A 181 9.79 -10.32 -25.15
C SER A 181 10.80 -11.45 -24.95
N MET A 182 10.59 -12.63 -25.52
CA MET A 182 11.50 -13.78 -25.40
C MET A 182 12.64 -13.78 -26.45
N ASP A 183 12.55 -12.97 -27.51
CA ASP A 183 13.43 -13.06 -28.70
C ASP A 183 14.83 -12.44 -28.52
N THR A 184 15.13 -11.80 -27.38
CA THR A 184 16.46 -11.18 -27.12
C THR A 184 17.48 -12.10 -26.45
N ALA A 185 17.19 -13.39 -26.29
CA ALA A 185 18.13 -14.37 -25.74
C ALA A 185 19.09 -14.88 -26.83
N ILE A 186 20.19 -14.14 -27.04
CA ILE A 186 21.31 -14.54 -27.91
C ILE A 186 21.81 -15.94 -27.48
N HIS A 187 21.53 -16.97 -28.27
CA HIS A 187 22.16 -18.27 -28.15
C HIS A 187 23.55 -18.23 -28.79
N GLU A 188 24.57 -17.82 -28.05
CA GLU A 188 25.95 -18.13 -28.45
C GLU A 188 26.22 -19.63 -28.19
N ARG A 189 25.83 -20.46 -29.15
CA ARG A 189 26.26 -21.86 -29.25
C ARG A 189 26.64 -22.19 -30.67
N LEU A 190 27.84 -21.81 -31.09
CA LEU A 190 28.79 -22.66 -31.81
C LEU A 190 30.00 -21.83 -32.23
N LEU A 191 31.16 -22.14 -31.67
CA LEU A 191 32.37 -22.45 -32.42
C LEU A 191 33.28 -23.21 -31.46
N ARG A 192 33.23 -24.55 -31.60
CA ARG A 192 34.34 -25.43 -31.24
C ARG A 192 35.48 -25.19 -32.21
#